data_AF-A0A101JDV8-F1
#
_entry.id   AF-A0A101JDV8-F1
#
_cell.length_a   1.000
_cell.length_b   1.000
_cell.length_c   1.000
_cell.angle_alpha   90.00
_cell.angle_beta   90.00
_cell.angle_gamma   90.00
#
_symmetry.space_group_name_H-M   'P 1'
#
loop_
_entity.id
_entity.type
_entity.pdbx_description
1 polymer ?
#
loop_
_entity_poly.entity_id
_entity_poly.type
_entity_poly.pdbx_seq_one_letter_code
_entity_poly.pdbx_strand_id
1 'polypeptide(L)'
;MKVGTPANYYVRVTFAGAEGPAEDAHLHRGSYAVALNFGPEIAFLDDLSGLGPPWSEANLPPESDGELREPDLVRLLALLHSRYTVTPNAALAGRTERFTLPWGSADQPEGVVFYTSPAEFAVLLDDLEALAGTEAGKVHSGVRRDDVLGRPVIRFVEERVLGSPSWHPRDAKSVGR
;
A
#
# COMPACT_ATOMS: atom_id res chain seq x y z
N MET A 1 -19.27 -24.52 -15.26
CA MET A 1 -18.41 -23.63 -14.44
C MET A 1 -17.11 -23.45 -15.21
N LYS A 2 -16.85 -22.27 -15.81
CA LYS A 2 -15.54 -22.03 -16.44
C LYS A 2 -14.55 -21.85 -15.29
N VAL A 3 -13.76 -22.88 -15.01
CA VAL A 3 -12.59 -22.77 -14.15
C VAL A 3 -11.57 -21.98 -14.97
N GLY A 4 -11.69 -20.66 -14.96
CA GLY A 4 -10.65 -19.79 -15.49
C GLY A 4 -9.45 -19.91 -14.57
N THR A 5 -8.28 -20.19 -15.12
CA THR A 5 -7.03 -20.10 -14.37
C THR A 5 -6.95 -18.69 -13.78
N PRO A 6 -6.77 -18.54 -12.45
CA PRO A 6 -6.56 -17.21 -11.86
C PRO A 6 -5.43 -16.50 -12.59
N ALA A 7 -5.54 -15.19 -12.75
CA ALA A 7 -4.51 -14.42 -13.41
C ALA A 7 -3.19 -14.50 -12.61
N ASN A 8 -2.12 -14.96 -13.25
CA ASN A 8 -0.80 -15.09 -12.62
C ASN A 8 0.08 -13.87 -12.91
N TYR A 9 -0.29 -12.75 -12.30
CA TYR A 9 0.43 -11.47 -12.42
C TYR A 9 1.75 -11.46 -11.63
N TYR A 10 2.60 -10.47 -11.88
CA TYR A 10 3.82 -10.26 -11.10
C TYR A 10 3.55 -9.50 -9.81
N VAL A 11 4.28 -9.83 -8.76
CA VAL A 11 4.28 -9.16 -7.47
C VAL A 11 5.68 -8.64 -7.19
N ARG A 12 5.77 -7.36 -6.82
CA ARG A 12 6.99 -6.72 -6.33
C ARG A 12 6.71 -6.05 -5.00
N VAL A 13 7.62 -6.19 -4.04
CA VAL A 13 7.52 -5.62 -2.69
C VAL A 13 8.71 -4.70 -2.46
N THR A 14 8.48 -3.40 -2.39
CA THR A 14 9.53 -2.41 -2.19
C THR A 14 9.46 -1.84 -0.78
N PHE A 15 10.60 -1.80 -0.08
CA PHE A 15 10.71 -1.00 1.14
C PHE A 15 10.69 0.49 0.78
N ALA A 16 9.81 1.28 1.38
CA ALA A 16 9.60 2.67 0.96
C ALA A 16 10.86 3.54 1.13
N GLY A 17 11.76 3.21 2.06
CA GLY A 17 13.03 3.93 2.25
C GLY A 17 14.15 3.50 1.31
N ALA A 18 13.90 2.62 0.32
CA ALA A 18 14.93 2.12 -0.59
C ALA A 18 15.30 3.09 -1.72
N GLU A 19 14.40 4.02 -2.09
CA GLU A 19 14.58 4.92 -3.25
C GLU A 19 15.05 6.34 -2.87
N GLY A 20 15.28 6.61 -1.58
CA GLY A 20 15.73 7.91 -1.06
C GLY A 20 17.16 7.91 -0.50
N PRO A 21 17.63 9.06 0.02
CA PRO A 21 18.89 9.16 0.76
C PRO A 21 18.93 8.16 1.92
N ALA A 22 20.07 7.49 2.12
CA ALA A 22 20.20 6.48 3.16
C ALA A 22 19.97 7.04 4.58
N GLU A 23 20.29 8.32 4.79
CA GLU A 23 20.00 9.02 6.05
C GLU A 23 18.51 9.12 6.38
N ASP A 24 17.62 9.11 5.37
CA ASP A 24 16.16 9.25 5.55
C ASP A 24 15.42 7.90 5.64
N ALA A 25 16.10 6.78 5.39
CA ALA A 25 15.50 5.45 5.40
C ALA A 25 14.76 5.13 6.72
N HIS A 26 15.20 5.71 7.85
CA HIS A 26 14.58 5.55 9.15
C HIS A 26 13.15 6.15 9.21
N LEU A 27 12.85 7.19 8.43
CA LEU A 27 11.53 7.82 8.35
C LEU A 27 10.48 6.91 7.72
N HIS A 28 10.94 5.96 6.89
CA HIS A 28 10.09 4.99 6.19
C HIS A 28 9.99 3.64 6.90
N ARG A 29 10.53 3.53 8.13
CA ARG A 29 10.46 2.26 8.87
C ARG A 29 9.00 1.82 9.03
N GLY A 30 8.74 0.56 8.70
CA GLY A 30 7.40 -0.02 8.73
C GLY A 30 6.55 0.26 7.49
N SER A 31 7.11 0.94 6.48
CA SER A 31 6.39 1.28 5.24
C SER A 31 6.90 0.49 4.04
N TYR A 32 5.98 -0.14 3.33
CA TYR A 32 6.24 -0.94 2.14
C TYR A 32 5.24 -0.62 1.03
N ALA A 33 5.61 -0.92 -0.20
CA ALA A 33 4.75 -0.85 -1.36
C ALA A 33 4.67 -2.23 -2.03
N VAL A 34 3.46 -2.67 -2.37
CA VAL A 34 3.23 -3.88 -3.16
C VAL A 34 2.72 -3.47 -4.53
N ALA A 35 3.56 -3.63 -5.55
CA ALA A 35 3.20 -3.36 -6.94
C ALA A 35 2.75 -4.65 -7.64
N LEU A 36 1.60 -4.59 -8.32
CA LEU A 36 1.03 -5.71 -9.06
C LEU A 36 1.16 -5.48 -10.56
N ASN A 37 1.75 -6.44 -11.27
CA ASN A 37 2.04 -6.39 -12.71
C ASN A 37 2.68 -5.07 -13.17
N PHE A 38 3.54 -4.46 -12.34
CA PHE A 38 4.17 -3.15 -12.57
C PHE A 38 3.18 -1.99 -12.79
N GLY A 39 1.92 -2.16 -12.37
CA GLY A 39 0.86 -1.17 -12.48
C GLY A 39 0.43 -0.66 -11.10
N PRO A 40 -0.76 -1.05 -10.60
CA PRO A 40 -1.28 -0.54 -9.34
C PRO A 40 -0.38 -0.93 -8.17
N GLU A 41 -0.15 0.06 -7.31
CA GLU A 41 0.63 -0.09 -6.09
C GLU A 41 -0.27 0.04 -4.87
N ILE A 42 0.02 -0.78 -3.86
CA ILE A 42 -0.68 -0.80 -2.58
C ILE A 42 0.35 -0.42 -1.51
N ALA A 43 0.17 0.73 -0.90
CA ALA A 43 1.01 1.19 0.20
C ALA A 43 0.58 0.51 1.51
N PHE A 44 1.53 -0.09 2.21
CA PHE A 44 1.38 -0.57 3.58
C PHE A 44 2.11 0.40 4.48
N LEU A 45 1.37 1.14 5.29
CA LEU A 45 1.89 2.20 6.13
C LEU A 45 1.56 1.89 7.57
N ASP A 46 2.54 2.13 8.46
CA ASP A 46 2.35 2.00 9.90
C ASP A 46 1.24 2.94 10.42
N ASP A 47 0.94 2.86 11.72
CA ASP A 47 -0.19 3.57 12.34
C ASP A 47 -0.20 5.07 12.02
N LEU A 48 -1.33 5.52 11.45
CA LEU A 48 -1.63 6.92 11.11
C LEU A 48 -2.85 7.46 11.87
N SER A 49 -3.33 6.73 12.88
CA SER A 49 -4.55 7.07 13.63
C SER A 49 -4.49 8.40 14.37
N GLY A 50 -3.29 8.93 14.62
CA GLY A 50 -3.09 10.27 15.19
C GLY A 50 -3.32 11.43 14.20
N LEU A 51 -3.27 11.17 12.90
CA LEU A 51 -3.36 12.19 11.83
C LEU A 51 -4.66 12.10 11.02
N GLY A 52 -5.45 11.06 11.22
CA GLY A 52 -6.74 10.92 10.56
C GLY A 52 -7.48 9.63 10.93
N PRO A 53 -8.66 9.41 10.32
CA PRO A 53 -9.34 10.30 9.37
C PRO A 53 -9.88 11.60 10.00
N PRO A 54 -10.22 12.64 9.20
CA PRO A 54 -10.25 12.68 7.73
C PRO A 54 -8.86 12.86 7.10
N TRP A 55 -8.60 12.17 5.98
CA TRP A 55 -7.36 12.30 5.20
C TRP A 55 -7.42 13.55 4.32
N SER A 56 -6.52 14.50 4.53
CA SER A 56 -6.49 15.76 3.80
C SER A 56 -5.09 16.36 3.77
N GLU A 57 -4.76 17.08 2.70
CA GLU A 57 -3.57 17.94 2.61
C GLU A 57 -3.56 19.01 3.72
N ALA A 58 -4.74 19.40 4.23
CA ALA A 58 -4.83 20.33 5.36
C ALA A 58 -4.20 19.79 6.66
N ASN A 59 -3.94 18.49 6.74
CA ASN A 59 -3.24 17.87 7.88
C ASN A 59 -1.71 17.91 7.70
N LEU A 60 -1.21 18.36 6.55
CA LEU A 60 0.22 18.61 6.33
C LEU A 60 0.58 20.01 6.84
N PRO A 61 1.79 20.19 7.41
CA PRO A 61 2.26 21.51 7.81
C PRO A 61 2.36 22.45 6.59
N PRO A 62 1.96 23.72 6.72
CA PRO A 62 2.08 24.70 5.63
C PRO A 62 3.56 24.93 5.31
N GLU A 63 3.92 24.80 4.03
CA GLU A 63 5.26 25.02 3.45
C GLU A 63 6.41 24.64 4.40
N SER A 64 6.60 23.32 4.58
CA SER A 64 7.89 22.85 5.08
C SER A 64 8.89 23.03 3.94
N ASP A 65 9.84 23.95 4.13
CA ASP A 65 11.05 24.09 3.30
C ASP A 65 11.83 22.76 3.28
N GLY A 66 11.39 21.83 2.44
CA GLY A 66 12.18 20.71 1.94
C GLY A 66 12.24 19.43 2.77
N GLU A 67 11.87 19.38 4.05
CA GLU A 67 12.14 18.16 4.85
C GLU A 67 11.01 17.79 5.82
N LEU A 68 10.15 16.87 5.40
CA LEU A 68 9.29 16.13 6.32
C LEU A 68 10.17 15.19 7.15
N ARG A 69 10.67 15.66 8.29
CA ARG A 69 11.57 14.89 9.18
C ARG A 69 10.82 14.06 10.24
N GLU A 70 9.50 14.00 10.16
CA GLU A 70 8.67 13.21 11.07
C GLU A 70 8.13 11.98 10.34
N PRO A 71 8.33 10.75 10.85
CA PRO A 71 7.85 9.52 10.22
C PRO A 71 6.35 9.54 9.88
N ASP A 72 5.53 10.11 10.77
CA ASP A 72 4.07 10.16 10.58
C ASP A 72 3.68 11.09 9.43
N LEU A 73 4.41 12.19 9.22
CA LEU A 73 4.17 13.08 8.09
C LEU A 73 4.62 12.46 6.76
N VAL A 74 5.74 11.72 6.76
CA VAL A 74 6.19 10.96 5.59
C VAL A 74 5.17 9.89 5.19
N ARG A 75 4.61 9.18 6.18
CA ARG A 75 3.54 8.20 5.97
C ARG A 75 2.25 8.86 5.51
N LEU A 76 1.85 9.99 6.10
CA LEU A 76 0.68 10.74 5.65
C LEU A 76 0.84 11.20 4.20
N LEU A 77 2.02 11.72 3.83
CA LEU A 77 2.30 12.09 2.44
C LEU A 77 2.18 10.88 1.52
N ALA A 78 2.79 9.74 1.88
CA ALA A 78 2.66 8.50 1.11
C ALA A 78 1.20 8.05 0.97
N LEU A 79 0.38 8.17 2.02
CA LEU A 79 -1.05 7.89 1.98
C LEU A 79 -1.77 8.80 0.97
N LEU A 80 -1.50 10.12 1.02
CA LEU A 80 -2.14 11.11 0.15
C LEU A 80 -1.72 11.00 -1.33
N HIS A 81 -0.60 10.33 -1.62
CA HIS A 81 -0.18 9.99 -2.98
C HIS A 81 -0.64 8.61 -3.44
N SER A 82 -0.99 7.71 -2.52
CA SER A 82 -1.34 6.33 -2.84
C SER A 82 -2.83 6.16 -3.09
N ARG A 83 -3.15 5.45 -4.18
CA ARG A 83 -4.53 5.07 -4.49
C ARG A 83 -5.09 4.05 -3.52
N TYR A 84 -4.24 3.13 -3.05
CA TYR A 84 -4.62 2.04 -2.17
C TYR A 84 -3.66 2.00 -1.00
N THR A 85 -4.20 2.17 0.20
CA THR A 85 -3.41 2.19 1.42
C THR A 85 -3.95 1.20 2.41
N VAL A 86 -3.06 0.44 3.06
CA VAL A 86 -3.34 -0.45 4.18
C VAL A 86 -2.64 0.13 5.39
N THR A 87 -3.38 0.36 6.47
CA THR A 87 -2.84 0.91 7.72
C THR A 87 -3.56 0.31 8.92
N PRO A 88 -2.87 0.08 10.06
CA PRO A 88 -3.54 -0.38 11.27
C PRO A 88 -4.37 0.75 11.88
N ASN A 89 -5.59 0.42 12.29
CA ASN A 89 -6.42 1.27 13.13
C ASN A 89 -7.38 0.39 13.93
N ALA A 90 -7.18 0.28 15.25
CA ALA A 90 -7.97 -0.63 16.08
C ALA A 90 -9.48 -0.34 16.05
N ALA A 91 -9.88 0.93 15.96
CA ALA A 91 -11.28 1.34 15.96
C ALA A 91 -11.97 1.14 14.59
N LEU A 92 -11.18 1.17 13.50
CA LEU A 92 -11.68 1.05 12.13
C LEU A 92 -11.35 -0.30 11.49
N ALA A 93 -10.68 -1.21 12.20
CA ALA A 93 -10.24 -2.51 11.70
C ALA A 93 -11.37 -3.25 10.96
N GLY A 94 -11.04 -3.75 9.76
CA GLY A 94 -11.99 -4.44 8.89
C GLY A 94 -12.85 -3.51 8.03
N ARG A 95 -12.78 -2.19 8.22
CA ARG A 95 -13.50 -1.19 7.40
C ARG A 95 -12.63 -0.67 6.26
N THR A 96 -13.29 0.02 5.34
CA THR A 96 -12.66 0.72 4.23
C THR A 96 -13.23 2.13 4.16
N GLU A 97 -12.39 3.10 3.81
CA GLU A 97 -12.77 4.49 3.65
C GLU A 97 -12.23 5.04 2.34
N ARG A 98 -12.98 5.94 1.71
CA ARG A 98 -12.54 6.68 0.52
C ARG A 98 -12.28 8.12 0.88
N PHE A 99 -11.31 8.73 0.22
CA PHE A 99 -11.00 10.14 0.37
C PHE A 99 -10.59 10.73 -0.98
N THR A 100 -10.64 12.06 -1.10
CA THR A 100 -10.18 12.75 -2.30
C THR A 100 -8.66 12.86 -2.26
N LEU A 101 -7.99 12.38 -3.30
CA LEU A 101 -6.55 12.56 -3.46
C LEU A 101 -6.27 14.03 -3.78
N PRO A 102 -5.46 14.75 -2.99
CA PRO A 102 -5.16 16.16 -3.25
C PRO A 102 -4.56 16.39 -4.64
N TRP A 103 -3.71 15.46 -5.09
CA TRP A 103 -3.03 15.48 -6.38
C TRP A 103 -3.56 14.39 -7.34
N GLY A 104 -4.76 13.88 -7.10
CA GLY A 104 -5.41 12.90 -7.97
C GLY A 104 -5.69 13.47 -9.36
N SER A 105 -5.51 12.64 -10.40
CA SER A 105 -5.93 13.02 -11.76
C SER A 105 -7.46 13.04 -11.88
N ALA A 106 -8.00 13.75 -12.89
CA ALA A 106 -9.45 13.77 -13.14
C ALA A 106 -10.06 12.36 -13.36
N ASP A 107 -9.27 11.43 -13.92
CA ASP A 107 -9.66 10.04 -14.12
C ASP A 107 -9.54 9.19 -12.83
N GLN A 108 -8.86 9.70 -11.81
CA GLN A 108 -8.55 9.00 -10.55
C GLN A 108 -8.52 9.97 -9.36
N PRO A 109 -9.66 10.57 -8.99
CA PRO A 109 -9.71 11.59 -7.95
C PRO A 109 -9.76 11.03 -6.52
N GLU A 110 -9.91 9.72 -6.35
CA GLU A 110 -10.15 9.07 -5.05
C GLU A 110 -9.06 8.07 -4.68
N GLY A 111 -8.68 8.10 -3.41
CA GLY A 111 -7.86 7.11 -2.73
C GLY A 111 -8.72 6.27 -1.79
N VAL A 112 -8.20 5.11 -1.41
CA VAL A 112 -8.91 4.13 -0.58
C VAL A 112 -7.98 3.64 0.54
N VAL A 113 -8.47 3.70 1.78
CA VAL A 113 -7.77 3.18 2.95
C VAL A 113 -8.48 1.91 3.44
N PHE A 114 -7.72 0.83 3.59
CA PHE A 114 -8.12 -0.44 4.16
C PHE A 114 -7.55 -0.56 5.57
N TYR A 115 -8.43 -0.56 6.56
CA TYR A 115 -8.01 -0.63 7.95
C TYR A 115 -7.86 -2.07 8.42
N THR A 116 -6.74 -2.33 9.09
CA THR A 116 -6.45 -3.61 9.73
C THR A 116 -6.41 -3.45 11.25
N SER A 117 -6.51 -4.56 11.99
CA SER A 117 -6.12 -4.50 13.40
C SER A 117 -4.59 -4.39 13.51
N PRO A 118 -4.04 -3.79 14.59
CA PRO A 118 -2.58 -3.75 14.77
C PRO A 118 -1.92 -5.13 14.74
N ALA A 119 -2.58 -6.16 15.28
CA ALA A 119 -2.07 -7.53 15.26
C ALA A 119 -2.05 -8.13 13.85
N GLU A 120 -3.10 -7.89 13.05
CA GLU A 120 -3.13 -8.30 11.65
C GLU A 120 -2.05 -7.57 10.84
N PHE A 121 -1.90 -6.26 11.05
CA PHE A 121 -0.88 -5.47 10.37
C PHE A 121 0.53 -5.95 10.68
N ALA A 122 0.84 -6.29 11.93
CA ALA A 122 2.14 -6.84 12.31
C ALA A 122 2.48 -8.12 11.53
N VAL A 123 1.51 -9.03 11.36
CA VAL A 123 1.69 -10.25 10.53
C VAL A 123 1.96 -9.90 9.06
N LEU A 124 1.24 -8.91 8.53
CA LEU A 124 1.45 -8.46 7.14
C LEU A 124 2.82 -7.81 6.99
N LEU A 125 3.26 -7.03 7.97
CA LEU A 125 4.53 -6.31 7.97
C LEU A 125 5.72 -7.27 8.01
N ASP A 126 5.68 -8.28 8.89
CA ASP A 126 6.72 -9.32 8.97
C ASP A 126 6.85 -10.07 7.63
N ASP A 127 5.73 -10.38 6.98
CA ASP A 127 5.71 -11.07 5.69
C ASP A 127 6.20 -10.18 4.54
N LEU A 128 5.90 -8.87 4.58
CA LEU A 128 6.42 -7.86 3.66
C LEU A 128 7.93 -7.70 3.77
N GLU A 129 8.46 -7.61 4.99
CA GLU A 129 9.90 -7.55 5.24
C GLU A 129 10.60 -8.80 4.71
N ALA A 130 10.04 -9.98 4.99
CA ALA A 130 10.54 -11.24 4.47
C ALA A 130 10.55 -11.26 2.93
N LEU A 131 9.48 -10.80 2.27
CA LEU A 131 9.39 -10.74 0.81
C LEU A 131 10.34 -9.71 0.19
N ALA A 132 10.50 -8.54 0.81
CA ALA A 132 11.43 -7.50 0.38
C ALA A 132 12.89 -8.01 0.40
N GLY A 133 13.23 -8.94 1.30
CA GLY A 133 14.52 -9.62 1.32
C GLY A 133 14.75 -10.68 0.23
N THR A 134 13.77 -10.92 -0.67
CA THR A 134 13.85 -11.94 -1.73
C THR A 134 13.93 -11.34 -3.14
N GLU A 135 13.80 -12.17 -4.18
CA GLU A 135 13.62 -11.70 -5.57
C GLU A 135 12.45 -10.71 -5.70
N ALA A 136 11.40 -10.85 -4.89
CA ALA A 136 10.26 -9.94 -4.93
C ALA A 136 10.63 -8.50 -4.55
N GLY A 137 11.74 -8.27 -3.83
CA GLY A 137 12.17 -6.94 -3.42
C GLY A 137 13.32 -6.34 -4.23
N LYS A 138 13.78 -7.00 -5.29
CA LYS A 138 14.77 -6.37 -6.18
C LYS A 138 14.08 -5.38 -7.12
N VAL A 139 14.69 -4.21 -7.28
CA VAL A 139 14.17 -3.07 -8.06
C VAL A 139 13.65 -3.45 -9.46
N HIS A 140 14.34 -4.36 -10.15
CA HIS A 140 13.99 -4.83 -11.50
C HIS A 140 13.49 -6.28 -11.56
N SER A 141 13.09 -6.84 -10.42
CA SER A 141 12.56 -8.20 -10.34
C SER A 141 11.17 -8.19 -9.71
N GLY A 142 10.47 -9.29 -9.92
CA GLY A 142 9.17 -9.57 -9.36
C GLY A 142 8.93 -11.06 -9.42
N VAL A 143 8.18 -11.57 -8.45
CA VAL A 143 7.82 -12.99 -8.39
C VAL A 143 6.44 -13.20 -8.98
N ARG A 144 6.16 -14.39 -9.49
CA ARG A 144 4.80 -14.70 -9.96
C ARG A 144 3.89 -14.86 -8.76
N ARG A 145 2.65 -14.37 -8.87
CA ARG A 145 1.62 -14.47 -7.85
C ARG A 145 1.48 -15.91 -7.33
N ASP A 146 1.52 -16.90 -8.20
CA ASP A 146 1.38 -18.32 -7.81
C ASP A 146 2.52 -18.82 -6.91
N ASP A 147 3.72 -18.25 -7.05
CA ASP A 147 4.88 -18.60 -6.22
C ASP A 147 4.76 -18.05 -4.79
N VAL A 148 3.91 -17.04 -4.60
CA VAL A 148 3.71 -16.34 -3.31
C VAL A 148 2.27 -16.41 -2.79
N LEU A 149 1.39 -17.19 -3.39
CA LEU A 149 -0.02 -17.26 -3.01
C LEU A 149 -0.26 -17.69 -1.55
N GLY A 150 0.67 -18.46 -0.98
CA GLY A 150 0.60 -18.91 0.42
C GLY A 150 0.89 -17.81 1.45
N ARG A 151 1.39 -16.66 1.01
CA ARG A 151 1.88 -15.56 1.86
C ARG A 151 0.71 -14.76 2.46
N PRO A 152 0.71 -14.48 3.77
CA PRO A 152 -0.29 -13.63 4.42
C PRO A 152 -0.62 -12.34 3.66
N VAL A 153 0.39 -11.59 3.20
CA VAL A 153 0.14 -10.31 2.51
C VAL A 153 -0.54 -10.49 1.16
N ILE A 154 -0.22 -11.57 0.43
CA ILE A 154 -0.82 -11.85 -0.88
C ILE A 154 -2.28 -12.27 -0.73
N ARG A 155 -2.59 -13.09 0.28
CA ARG A 155 -3.98 -13.45 0.60
C ARG A 155 -4.79 -12.21 1.00
N PHE A 156 -4.23 -11.35 1.85
CA PHE A 156 -4.87 -10.10 2.22
C PHE A 156 -5.16 -9.24 1.00
N VAL A 157 -4.17 -9.01 0.13
CA VAL A 157 -4.35 -8.22 -1.10
C VAL A 157 -5.44 -8.81 -1.99
N GLU A 158 -5.43 -10.13 -2.22
CA GLU A 158 -6.39 -10.80 -3.10
C GLU A 158 -7.84 -10.73 -2.57
N GLU A 159 -8.02 -10.91 -1.26
CA GLU A 159 -9.33 -10.99 -0.63
C GLU A 159 -9.89 -9.61 -0.27
N ARG A 160 -9.06 -8.75 0.32
CA ARG A 160 -9.48 -7.48 0.91
C ARG A 160 -9.35 -6.30 -0.04
N VAL A 161 -8.30 -6.29 -0.87
CA VAL A 161 -8.00 -5.16 -1.76
C VAL A 161 -8.58 -5.43 -3.15
N LEU A 162 -8.14 -6.49 -3.83
CA LEU A 162 -8.60 -6.84 -5.18
C LEU A 162 -10.05 -7.37 -5.20
N GLY A 163 -10.51 -7.93 -4.08
CA GLY A 163 -11.91 -8.32 -3.89
C GLY A 163 -12.84 -7.16 -3.53
N SER A 164 -12.29 -5.96 -3.28
CA SER A 164 -13.08 -4.80 -2.88
C SER A 164 -13.84 -4.18 -4.05
N PRO A 165 -15.08 -3.69 -3.84
CA PRO A 165 -15.77 -2.87 -4.83
C PRO A 165 -15.09 -1.51 -5.07
N SER A 166 -14.10 -1.15 -4.25
CA SER A 166 -13.27 0.05 -4.42
C SER A 166 -12.04 -0.19 -5.30
N TRP A 167 -11.78 -1.43 -5.72
CA TRP A 167 -10.73 -1.71 -6.71
C TRP A 167 -11.16 -1.19 -8.08
N HIS A 168 -10.28 -0.43 -8.73
CA HIS A 168 -10.66 0.30 -9.92
C HIS A 168 -10.66 -0.62 -11.15
N PRO A 169 -11.64 -0.50 -12.07
CA PRO A 169 -11.71 -1.37 -13.25
C PRO A 169 -10.47 -1.32 -14.16
N ARG A 170 -9.77 -0.18 -14.22
CA ARG A 170 -8.53 -0.05 -15.01
C ARG A 170 -7.39 -0.88 -14.41
N ASP A 171 -7.36 -0.98 -13.09
CA ASP A 171 -6.34 -1.70 -12.34
C ASP A 171 -6.66 -3.20 -12.32
N ALA A 172 -7.95 -3.56 -12.28
CA ALA A 172 -8.43 -4.94 -12.46
C ALA A 172 -7.88 -5.57 -13.75
N LYS A 173 -7.97 -4.85 -14.89
CA LYS A 173 -7.43 -5.32 -16.17
C LYS A 173 -5.93 -5.61 -16.12
N SER A 174 -5.16 -4.81 -15.39
CA SER A 174 -3.71 -4.98 -15.27
C SER A 174 -3.33 -6.28 -14.55
N VAL A 175 -4.21 -6.79 -13.68
CA VAL A 175 -4.05 -8.06 -12.96
C VAL A 175 -4.92 -9.17 -13.55
N GLY A 176 -5.45 -9.00 -14.76
CA GLY A 176 -6.24 -10.02 -15.48
C GLY A 176 -7.63 -10.29 -14.88
N ARG A 177 -8.24 -9.30 -14.23
CA ARG A 177 -9.60 -9.33 -13.68
C ARG A 177 -10.57 -8.44 -14.46
#